data_AF-A0A1M6VS42-F1
#
_entry.id   AF-A0A1M6VS42-F1
#
_cell.length_a   1.000
_cell.length_b   1.000
_cell.length_c   1.000
_cell.angle_alpha   90.00
_cell.angle_beta   90.00
_cell.angle_gamma   90.00
#
_symmetry.space_group_name_H-M   'P 1'
#
loop_
_entity.id
_entity.type
_entity.pdbx_description
1 polymer ?
#
loop_
_entity_poly.entity_id
_entity_poly.type
_entity_poly.pdbx_seq_one_letter_code
_entity_poly.pdbx_strand_id
1 'polypeptide(L)'
;MKIKKSMALLAAAFVTAGALCSLSLPQEPEKPKNLKVLPKNISHEELIVVMRNFNNALGVKCGFCHAPSKDDPKHMDFASDENPHKGVARDMMRMTSRINKKFFKGSEPMTVTCYTCHHGNEEPVSKPADKAPQAPPAR
;
A
#
# COMPACT_ATOMS: atom_id res chain seq x y z
N MET A 1 72.35 2.34 -20.75
CA MET A 1 71.39 3.20 -20.03
C MET A 1 70.09 3.26 -20.84
N LYS A 2 68.91 3.17 -20.19
CA LYS A 2 67.54 3.24 -20.74
C LYS A 2 66.83 1.90 -21.06
N ILE A 3 66.60 1.08 -20.03
CA ILE A 3 65.48 0.12 -19.98
C ILE A 3 64.73 0.37 -18.66
N LYS A 4 64.03 1.50 -18.55
CA LYS A 4 63.22 1.86 -17.36
C LYS A 4 62.11 2.84 -17.74
N LYS A 5 61.16 2.47 -18.62
CA LYS A 5 59.94 3.28 -18.85
C LYS A 5 58.63 2.50 -19.07
N SER A 6 58.62 1.17 -18.96
CA SER A 6 57.40 0.39 -19.26
C SER A 6 56.61 -0.12 -18.05
N MET A 7 57.00 0.20 -16.81
CA MET A 7 56.29 -0.27 -15.60
C MET A 7 55.39 0.76 -14.92
N ALA A 8 55.29 1.99 -15.45
CA ALA A 8 54.46 3.05 -14.84
C ALA A 8 53.03 3.14 -15.42
N LEU A 9 52.71 2.43 -16.50
CA LEU A 9 51.42 2.53 -17.18
C LEU A 9 50.39 1.47 -16.77
N LEU A 10 50.78 0.41 -16.05
CA LEU A 10 49.84 -0.62 -15.57
C LEU A 10 49.25 -0.36 -14.17
N ALA A 11 49.82 0.55 -13.38
CA ALA A 11 49.30 0.86 -12.04
C ALA A 11 48.15 1.89 -12.05
N ALA A 12 48.01 2.68 -13.12
CA ALA A 12 46.96 3.69 -13.24
C ALA A 12 45.61 3.11 -13.72
N ALA A 13 45.61 1.91 -14.33
CA ALA A 13 44.40 1.28 -14.88
C ALA A 13 43.61 0.46 -13.85
N PHE A 14 44.20 0.09 -12.71
CA PHE A 14 43.53 -0.70 -11.68
C PHE A 14 42.85 0.13 -10.58
N VAL A 15 43.22 1.41 -10.43
CA VAL A 15 42.60 2.29 -9.42
C VAL A 15 41.26 2.88 -9.92
N THR A 16 41.05 2.98 -11.23
CA THR A 16 39.81 3.53 -11.80
C THR A 16 38.66 2.52 -11.89
N ALA A 17 38.92 1.22 -11.79
CA ALA A 17 37.89 0.17 -11.89
C ALA A 17 37.11 -0.06 -10.58
N GLY A 18 37.64 0.34 -9.42
CA GLY A 18 37.00 0.12 -8.11
C GLY A 18 35.86 1.09 -7.77
N ALA A 19 35.78 2.24 -8.45
CA ALA A 19 34.81 3.30 -8.14
C ALA A 19 33.43 3.12 -8.81
N LEU A 20 33.31 2.20 -9.76
CA LEU A 20 32.07 2.02 -10.55
C LEU A 20 31.09 0.98 -9.97
N CYS A 21 31.48 0.21 -8.95
CA CYS A 21 30.62 -0.82 -8.37
C CYS A 21 29.69 -0.34 -7.24
N SER A 22 29.76 0.94 -6.82
CA SER A 22 28.97 1.44 -5.69
C SER A 22 27.61 2.05 -6.06
N LEU A 23 27.25 2.12 -7.35
CA LEU A 23 26.05 2.83 -7.82
C LEU A 23 24.78 1.98 -7.97
N SER A 24 24.82 0.69 -7.62
CA SER A 24 23.69 -0.23 -7.90
C SER A 24 23.22 -1.06 -6.71
N LEU A 25 23.43 -0.59 -5.46
CA LEU A 25 22.72 -1.21 -4.33
C LEU A 25 21.21 -0.93 -4.52
N PRO A 26 20.35 -1.96 -4.54
CA PRO A 26 18.91 -1.76 -4.55
C PRO A 26 18.55 -0.84 -3.38
N GLN A 27 17.93 0.29 -3.66
CA GLN A 27 17.43 1.17 -2.63
C GLN A 27 16.35 0.38 -1.87
N GLU A 28 16.62 0.05 -0.60
CA GLU A 28 15.63 -0.64 0.22
C GLU A 28 14.33 0.17 0.20
N PRO A 29 13.17 -0.50 0.01
CA PRO A 29 11.89 0.19 0.00
C PRO A 29 11.74 0.98 1.31
N GLU A 30 11.31 2.24 1.18
CA GLU A 30 11.20 3.11 2.34
C GLU A 30 10.24 2.50 3.37
N LYS A 31 10.68 2.44 4.63
CA LYS A 31 9.86 1.87 5.71
C LYS A 31 8.56 2.66 5.85
N PRO A 32 7.42 1.98 6.07
CA PRO A 32 6.15 2.66 6.22
C PRO A 32 6.15 3.55 7.46
N LYS A 33 5.65 4.77 7.28
CA LYS A 33 5.52 5.78 8.34
C LYS A 33 4.05 5.92 8.77
N ASN A 34 3.83 6.41 9.99
CA ASN A 34 2.50 6.74 10.52
C ASN A 34 1.48 5.57 10.52
N LEU A 35 1.94 4.35 10.79
CA LEU A 35 1.07 3.20 11.07
C LEU A 35 0.50 3.31 12.49
N LYS A 36 -0.83 3.46 12.60
CA LYS A 36 -1.57 3.60 13.88
C LYS A 36 -2.42 2.39 14.27
N VAL A 37 -2.63 1.45 13.33
CA VAL A 37 -3.49 0.26 13.53
C VAL A 37 -2.77 -1.02 13.09
N LEU A 38 -2.10 -0.99 11.93
CA LEU A 38 -1.28 -2.13 11.48
C LEU A 38 0.02 -2.25 12.29
N PRO A 39 0.61 -3.46 12.36
CA PRO A 39 1.90 -3.67 13.00
C PRO A 39 2.98 -2.75 12.42
N LYS A 40 3.80 -2.15 13.29
CA LYS A 40 4.89 -1.24 12.85
C LYS A 40 6.02 -1.98 12.12
N ASN A 41 6.11 -3.29 12.28
CA ASN A 41 7.11 -4.18 11.69
C ASN A 41 6.57 -5.00 10.51
N ILE A 42 5.37 -4.67 9.98
CA ILE A 42 4.82 -5.31 8.77
C ILE A 42 5.79 -5.16 7.60
N SER A 43 5.92 -6.18 6.75
CA SER A 43 6.75 -6.07 5.55
C SER A 43 6.12 -5.09 4.54
N HIS A 44 6.93 -4.62 3.58
CA HIS A 44 6.42 -3.76 2.52
C HIS A 44 5.36 -4.50 1.69
N GLU A 45 5.64 -5.76 1.34
CA GLU A 45 4.78 -6.61 0.52
C GLU A 45 3.44 -6.88 1.20
N GLU A 46 3.46 -7.24 2.50
CA GLU A 46 2.25 -7.48 3.29
C GLU A 46 1.41 -6.20 3.41
N LEU A 47 2.05 -5.05 3.62
CA LEU A 47 1.35 -3.77 3.69
C LEU A 47 0.64 -3.46 2.37
N ILE A 48 1.30 -3.67 1.23
CA ILE A 48 0.71 -3.46 -0.10
C ILE A 48 -0.46 -4.41 -0.33
N VAL A 49 -0.38 -5.67 0.10
CA VAL A 49 -1.51 -6.62 0.03
C VAL A 49 -2.70 -6.11 0.83
N VAL A 50 -2.49 -5.64 2.06
CA VAL A 50 -3.56 -5.06 2.89
C VAL A 50 -4.22 -3.86 2.20
N MET A 51 -3.44 -2.93 1.64
CA MET A 51 -3.99 -1.76 0.94
C MET A 51 -4.77 -2.14 -0.32
N ARG A 52 -4.29 -3.12 -1.09
CA ARG A 52 -5.02 -3.63 -2.26
C ARG A 52 -6.33 -4.31 -1.87
N ASN A 53 -6.36 -5.02 -0.74
CA ASN A 53 -7.59 -5.61 -0.22
C ASN A 53 -8.62 -4.54 0.14
N PHE A 54 -8.21 -3.39 0.71
CA PHE A 54 -9.11 -2.27 0.93
C PHE A 54 -9.65 -1.69 -0.38
N ASN A 55 -8.78 -1.46 -1.38
CA ASN A 55 -9.20 -0.99 -2.70
C ASN A 55 -10.26 -1.91 -3.33
N ASN A 56 -10.04 -3.22 -3.29
CA ASN A 56 -10.96 -4.20 -3.85
C ASN A 56 -12.28 -4.27 -3.05
N ALA A 57 -12.20 -4.20 -1.72
CA ALA A 57 -13.37 -4.28 -0.87
C ALA A 57 -14.32 -3.08 -1.01
N LEU A 58 -13.76 -1.89 -1.26
CA LEU A 58 -14.48 -0.63 -1.36
C LEU A 58 -14.67 -0.16 -2.83
N GLY A 59 -14.04 -0.82 -3.81
CA GLY A 59 -14.09 -0.37 -5.21
C GLY A 59 -13.34 0.94 -5.50
N VAL A 60 -12.37 1.31 -4.65
CA VAL A 60 -11.65 2.59 -4.71
C VAL A 60 -10.18 2.41 -5.14
N LYS A 61 -9.49 3.54 -5.36
CA LYS A 61 -8.05 3.60 -5.65
C LYS A 61 -7.30 4.29 -4.51
N CYS A 62 -5.97 4.22 -4.51
CA CYS A 62 -5.13 4.73 -3.42
C CYS A 62 -5.41 6.19 -3.04
N GLY A 63 -5.63 7.07 -4.04
CA GLY A 63 -5.91 8.49 -3.82
C GLY A 63 -7.25 8.77 -3.12
N PHE A 64 -8.12 7.76 -2.99
CA PHE A 64 -9.34 7.88 -2.20
C PHE A 64 -9.04 8.10 -0.72
N CYS A 65 -8.03 7.41 -0.19
CA CYS A 65 -7.62 7.51 1.21
C CYS A 65 -6.33 8.31 1.41
N HIS A 66 -5.40 8.27 0.45
CA HIS A 66 -4.09 8.90 0.58
C HIS A 66 -4.07 10.28 -0.05
N ALA A 67 -3.35 11.21 0.58
CA ALA A 67 -3.17 12.57 0.08
C ALA A 67 -2.08 12.59 -1.02
N PRO A 68 -2.18 13.50 -2.01
CA PRO A 68 -1.06 13.78 -2.90
C PRO A 68 0.13 14.33 -2.11
N SER A 69 1.35 14.11 -2.61
CA SER A 69 2.54 14.71 -2.02
C SER A 69 2.53 16.23 -2.24
N LYS A 70 3.05 16.97 -1.26
CA LYS A 70 3.24 18.43 -1.35
C LYS A 70 4.35 18.82 -2.31
N ASP A 71 5.34 17.96 -2.49
CA ASP A 71 6.52 18.21 -3.32
C ASP A 71 6.25 17.87 -4.79
N ASP A 72 5.50 16.79 -5.05
CA ASP A 72 5.03 16.41 -6.38
C ASP A 72 3.61 15.82 -6.32
N PRO A 73 2.59 16.55 -6.79
CA PRO A 73 1.20 16.08 -6.80
C PRO A 73 0.96 14.82 -7.65
N LYS A 74 1.90 14.40 -8.52
CA LYS A 74 1.83 13.12 -9.24
C LYS A 74 2.14 11.92 -8.35
N HIS A 75 2.79 12.15 -7.22
CA HIS A 75 3.07 11.14 -6.20
C HIS A 75 2.14 11.30 -5.00
N MET A 76 2.04 10.26 -4.17
CA MET A 76 1.24 10.29 -2.94
C MET A 76 2.13 10.41 -1.72
N ASP A 77 1.68 11.17 -0.73
CA ASP A 77 2.19 11.08 0.64
C ASP A 77 1.36 10.03 1.39
N PHE A 78 1.86 8.79 1.37
CA PHE A 78 1.20 7.68 2.05
C PHE A 78 1.17 7.84 3.57
N ALA A 79 2.02 8.68 4.15
CA ALA A 79 2.12 8.91 5.59
C ALA A 79 1.17 10.02 6.07
N SER A 80 0.87 11.00 5.22
CA SER A 80 -0.03 12.13 5.52
C SER A 80 -1.43 11.71 6.00
N ASP A 81 -1.98 12.50 6.91
CA ASP A 81 -3.34 12.39 7.43
C ASP A 81 -4.25 13.51 6.89
N GLU A 82 -3.81 14.28 5.89
CA GLU A 82 -4.56 15.42 5.33
C GLU A 82 -5.84 14.99 4.60
N ASN A 83 -5.86 13.78 4.03
CA ASN A 83 -7.10 13.21 3.52
C ASN A 83 -7.88 12.55 4.68
N PRO A 84 -9.09 13.03 5.03
CA PRO A 84 -9.85 12.55 6.17
C PRO A 84 -10.31 11.08 6.02
N HIS A 85 -10.44 10.56 4.80
CA HIS A 85 -10.83 9.17 4.55
C HIS A 85 -9.85 8.17 5.17
N LYS A 86 -8.56 8.53 5.30
CA LYS A 86 -7.58 7.71 6.02
C LYS A 86 -7.91 7.54 7.50
N GLY A 87 -8.45 8.58 8.13
CA GLY A 87 -8.94 8.55 9.50
C GLY A 87 -10.10 7.57 9.65
N VAL A 88 -11.11 7.71 8.78
CA VAL A 88 -12.28 6.83 8.72
C VAL A 88 -11.87 5.37 8.50
N ALA A 89 -10.96 5.11 7.55
CA ALA A 89 -10.46 3.76 7.28
C ALA A 89 -9.83 3.12 8.53
N ARG A 90 -9.06 3.88 9.32
CA ARG A 90 -8.48 3.37 10.58
C ARG A 90 -9.56 3.03 11.61
N ASP A 91 -10.61 3.83 11.69
CA ASP A 91 -11.73 3.55 12.60
C ASP A 91 -12.51 2.32 12.17
N MET A 92 -12.71 2.13 10.86
CA MET A 92 -13.29 0.91 10.29
C MET A 92 -12.41 -0.32 10.58
N MET A 93 -11.10 -0.23 10.43
CA MET A 93 -10.18 -1.32 10.78
C MET A 93 -10.31 -1.73 12.26
N ARG A 94 -10.39 -0.75 13.17
CA ARG A 94 -10.60 -1.02 14.60
C ARG A 94 -11.97 -1.64 14.85
N MET A 95 -13.02 -1.17 14.18
CA MET A 95 -14.36 -1.73 14.29
C MET A 95 -14.39 -3.19 13.85
N THR A 96 -13.88 -3.51 12.66
CA THR A 96 -13.83 -4.87 12.12
C THR A 96 -13.02 -5.80 13.03
N SER A 97 -11.87 -5.35 13.50
CA SER A 97 -11.06 -6.11 14.47
C SER A 97 -11.83 -6.41 15.76
N ARG A 98 -12.58 -5.44 16.31
CA ARG A 98 -13.42 -5.64 17.50
C ARG A 98 -14.55 -6.62 17.25
N ILE A 99 -15.25 -6.52 16.12
CA ILE A 99 -16.34 -7.43 15.75
C ILE A 99 -15.81 -8.87 15.68
N ASN A 100 -14.71 -9.07 14.94
CA ASN A 100 -14.10 -10.38 14.74
C ASN A 100 -13.59 -11.00 16.05
N LYS A 101 -12.96 -10.19 16.90
CA LYS A 101 -12.50 -10.66 18.22
C LYS A 101 -13.66 -11.01 19.14
N LYS A 102 -14.70 -10.18 19.20
CA LYS A 102 -15.80 -10.31 20.16
C LYS A 102 -16.76 -11.44 19.81
N PHE A 103 -17.16 -11.55 18.55
CA PHE A 103 -18.25 -12.43 18.13
C PHE A 103 -17.76 -13.70 17.45
N PHE A 104 -16.64 -13.61 16.74
CA PHE A 104 -16.15 -14.71 15.92
C PHE A 104 -14.88 -15.36 16.48
N LYS A 105 -14.35 -14.86 17.59
CA LYS A 105 -13.13 -15.39 18.26
C LYS A 105 -11.94 -15.59 17.32
N GLY A 106 -11.90 -14.90 16.18
CA GLY A 106 -10.90 -15.10 15.13
C GLY A 106 -10.99 -16.43 14.37
N SER A 107 -12.12 -17.15 14.41
CA SER A 107 -12.32 -18.38 13.65
C SER A 107 -12.74 -18.05 12.21
N GLU A 108 -11.84 -18.28 11.25
CA GLU A 108 -12.22 -18.38 9.84
C GLU A 108 -13.10 -19.62 9.62
N PRO A 109 -14.14 -19.58 8.75
CA PRO A 109 -14.42 -18.55 7.74
C PRO A 109 -15.42 -17.46 8.17
N MET A 110 -15.83 -17.43 9.45
CA MET A 110 -16.92 -16.54 9.88
C MET A 110 -16.39 -15.18 10.32
N THR A 111 -15.55 -14.50 9.53
CA THR A 111 -15.08 -13.16 9.89
C THR A 111 -15.74 -12.08 9.05
N VAL A 112 -15.99 -10.94 9.68
CA VAL A 112 -16.41 -9.72 8.97
C VAL A 112 -15.18 -9.10 8.33
N THR A 113 -15.31 -8.71 7.07
CA THR A 113 -14.29 -7.98 6.33
C THR A 113 -14.88 -6.66 5.85
N CYS A 114 -14.04 -5.79 5.28
CA CYS A 114 -14.52 -4.58 4.61
C CYS A 114 -15.54 -4.93 3.51
N TYR A 115 -15.33 -6.04 2.79
CA TYR A 115 -16.20 -6.47 1.69
C TYR A 115 -17.57 -6.91 2.18
N THR A 116 -17.70 -7.44 3.39
CA THR A 116 -18.98 -7.87 4.00
C THR A 116 -20.02 -6.75 4.07
N CYS A 117 -19.60 -5.48 4.11
CA CYS A 117 -20.51 -4.34 4.11
C CYS A 117 -20.41 -3.51 2.83
N HIS A 118 -19.21 -3.26 2.34
CA HIS A 118 -18.99 -2.38 1.19
C HIS A 118 -19.35 -3.04 -0.15
N HIS A 119 -19.18 -4.36 -0.28
CA HIS A 119 -19.51 -5.10 -1.50
C HIS A 119 -18.90 -4.49 -2.79
N GLY A 120 -17.70 -3.89 -2.67
CA GLY A 120 -17.05 -3.19 -3.79
C GLY A 120 -17.53 -1.77 -4.05
N ASN A 121 -18.25 -1.15 -3.12
CA ASN A 121 -18.72 0.23 -3.20
C ASN A 121 -18.07 1.09 -2.11
N GLU A 122 -17.85 2.36 -2.44
CA GLU A 122 -17.24 3.34 -1.54
C GLU A 122 -18.03 3.44 -0.23
N GLU A 123 -19.36 3.48 -0.35
CA GLU A 123 -20.28 3.49 0.78
C GLU A 123 -21.09 2.18 0.84
N PRO A 124 -21.28 1.59 2.05
CA PRO A 124 -22.16 0.45 2.22
C PRO A 124 -23.61 0.80 1.91
N VAL A 125 -24.30 -0.09 1.19
CA VAL A 125 -25.74 0.04 0.94
C VAL A 125 -26.49 -0.32 2.23
N SER A 126 -27.04 0.69 2.90
CA SER A 126 -27.70 0.53 4.22
C SER A 126 -29.16 0.11 4.15
N LYS A 127 -29.78 0.16 2.96
CA LYS A 127 -31.18 -0.24 2.72
C LYS A 127 -31.27 -0.98 1.38
N PRO A 128 -32.14 -1.99 1.25
CA PRO A 128 -32.45 -2.56 -0.05
C PRO A 128 -32.84 -1.45 -1.02
N ALA A 129 -32.40 -1.56 -2.27
CA ALA A 129 -32.96 -0.72 -3.32
C ALA A 129 -34.47 -0.94 -3.35
N ASP A 130 -35.25 0.15 -3.46
CA ASP A 130 -36.65 0.02 -3.82
C ASP A 130 -36.72 -0.83 -5.08
N LYS A 131 -37.62 -1.83 -5.11
CA LYS A 131 -37.74 -2.71 -6.27
C LYS A 131 -37.87 -1.83 -7.51
N ALA A 132 -36.89 -1.86 -8.40
CA ALA A 132 -37.06 -1.30 -9.73
C ALA A 132 -38.35 -1.93 -10.31
N PRO A 133 -39.18 -1.16 -11.05
CA PRO A 133 -40.30 -1.75 -11.78
C PRO A 133 -39.74 -2.93 -12.57
N GLN A 134 -40.24 -4.14 -12.30
CA GLN A 134 -39.85 -5.30 -13.09
C GLN A 134 -40.18 -4.95 -14.55
N ALA A 135 -39.17 -4.96 -15.42
CA ALA A 135 -39.42 -4.89 -16.84
C ALA A 135 -40.42 -6.01 -17.17
N PRO A 136 -41.52 -5.74 -17.91
CA PRO A 136 -42.47 -6.77 -18.29
C PRO A 136 -41.70 -7.95 -18.91
N PRO A 137 -42.11 -9.20 -18.65
CA PRO A 137 -41.49 -10.34 -19.31
C PRO A 137 -41.56 -10.12 -20.82
N ALA A 138 -40.41 -10.28 -21.49
CA ALA A 138 -40.35 -10.24 -22.94
C ALA A 138 -41.36 -11.25 -23.50
N ARG A 139 -42.30 -10.76 -24.31
CA ARG A 139 -43.25 -11.59 -25.05
C ARG A 139 -42.55 -12.34 -26.17
#